data_AF-A0A9C9N3D4-F1
#
_entry.id   AF-A0A9C9N3D4-F1
#
_cell.length_a   1.000
_cell.length_b   1.000
_cell.length_c   1.000
_cell.angle_alpha   90.00
_cell.angle_beta   90.00
_cell.angle_gamma   90.00
#
_symmetry.space_group_name_H-M   'P 1'
#
loop_
_entity.id
_entity.type
_entity.pdbx_description
1 polymer ?
#
loop_
_entity_poly.entity_id
_entity_poly.type
_entity_poly.pdbx_seq_one_letter_code
_entity_poly.pdbx_strand_id
1 'polypeptide(L)'
;MTRTFKELETQLEQDKQALQRYHSPIDPHPLPPQSTGVWLPAGGRPGNPPSLADIAAELAAENLFRVVPASQYTIEQLTDIYNQTRSDYIVPMPMNADRLAEYIHVYDVDLEHSAVALDQDQPLGLGMLGVRPNRSWITRLGVMPSNRRRGVGETIFLSLLAASDQLEIDLSTLEVIKQNVPAHNLFLKWGFHDTRELVVLRRPPGPPAASPIGEFRWLDRPEALELAETRQLPLTWINDTPSLVHSDHVMGLVATLPDSSHGWVIFQKHETYLTRMTIETESGDPIAVGKALFASLYQRFPDVDTNIENVSIINPHILALFNSGFVETFRRIEMYRARHYALAQAADLIQGNASPGRILIVDDEENVAFALREGLKDLSNSQITVVTSGQEAWKLLEAQTFDLVVTDHNMPDLDGMTLAQRTRRLYPRTAIIIITAYNSETLREQAARASVEQVLDKPVGLAAIRSAASEALGAVNKEGNN
;
A
#
# COMPACT_ATOMS: atom_id res chain seq x y z
N MET A 1 -3.44 24.11 9.92
CA MET A 1 -2.08 23.95 10.48
C MET A 1 -1.12 23.98 9.32
N THR A 2 -0.57 25.15 9.01
CA THR A 2 0.27 25.37 7.83
C THR A 2 1.68 24.88 8.17
N ARG A 3 2.07 23.70 7.69
CA ARG A 3 3.49 23.33 7.66
C ARG A 3 4.22 24.38 6.84
N THR A 4 5.36 24.84 7.32
CA THR A 4 6.13 25.86 6.63
C THR A 4 6.77 25.25 5.38
N PHE A 5 6.93 26.05 4.32
CA PHE A 5 7.52 25.63 3.04
C PHE A 5 8.84 24.86 3.20
N LYS A 6 9.65 25.27 4.18
CA LYS A 6 10.94 24.66 4.53
C LYS A 6 10.82 23.24 5.11
N GLU A 7 9.74 22.95 5.83
CA GLU A 7 9.45 21.61 6.37
C GLU A 7 9.02 20.64 5.26
N LEU A 8 8.28 21.13 4.26
CA LEU A 8 7.91 20.33 3.08
C LEU A 8 9.11 20.04 2.17
N GLU A 9 10.00 21.00 1.95
CA GLU A 9 11.24 20.79 1.21
C GLU A 9 12.16 19.78 1.92
N THR A 10 12.30 19.91 3.25
CA THR A 10 13.12 18.98 4.05
C THR A 10 12.55 17.56 4.03
N GLN A 11 11.24 17.42 4.16
CA GLN A 11 10.57 16.12 4.09
C GLN A 11 10.67 15.52 2.68
N LEU A 12 10.47 16.31 1.63
CA LEU A 12 10.59 15.85 0.25
C LEU A 12 12.01 15.37 -0.07
N GLU A 13 13.03 16.06 0.43
CA GLU A 13 14.42 15.67 0.20
C GLU A 13 14.79 14.38 0.96
N GLN A 14 14.24 14.20 2.16
CA GLN A 14 14.33 12.93 2.91
C GLN A 14 13.61 11.79 2.17
N ASP A 15 12.43 12.05 1.61
CA ASP A 15 11.65 11.06 0.86
C ASP A 15 12.35 10.71 -0.48
N LYS A 16 12.93 11.70 -1.19
CA LYS A 16 13.75 11.49 -2.39
C LYS A 16 15.02 10.68 -2.10
N GLN A 17 15.70 10.94 -0.99
CA GLN A 17 16.87 10.17 -0.55
C GLN A 17 16.50 8.74 -0.11
N ALA A 18 15.31 8.55 0.47
CA ALA A 18 14.78 7.23 0.74
C ALA A 18 14.49 6.47 -0.56
N LEU A 19 13.97 7.14 -1.60
CA LEU A 19 13.60 6.55 -2.89
C LEU A 19 14.74 6.38 -3.90
N GLN A 20 15.84 7.13 -3.79
CA GLN A 20 17.05 6.82 -4.55
C GLN A 20 17.65 5.44 -4.18
N ARG A 21 17.26 4.86 -3.04
CA ARG A 21 17.54 3.45 -2.71
C ARG A 21 16.59 2.46 -3.40
N TYR A 22 15.50 2.95 -3.99
CA TYR A 22 14.44 2.18 -4.66
C TYR A 22 14.36 2.41 -6.19
N HIS A 23 15.23 3.25 -6.76
CA HIS A 23 15.38 3.39 -8.21
C HIS A 23 16.15 2.20 -8.79
N SER A 24 15.45 1.07 -8.94
CA SER A 24 15.63 0.22 -10.13
C SER A 24 14.50 0.53 -11.12
N PRO A 25 14.74 0.37 -12.43
CA PRO A 25 13.69 0.53 -13.43
C PRO A 25 12.49 -0.34 -13.06
N ILE A 26 11.29 0.21 -13.23
CA ILE A 26 10.03 -0.51 -13.06
C ILE A 26 10.06 -1.69 -14.03
N ASP A 27 10.30 -2.88 -13.50
CA ASP A 27 9.99 -4.12 -14.18
C ASP A 27 8.46 -4.18 -14.28
N PRO A 28 7.86 -4.37 -15.47
CA PRO A 28 6.42 -4.58 -15.62
C PRO A 28 5.89 -5.79 -14.82
N HIS A 29 6.78 -6.58 -14.20
CA HIS A 29 6.46 -7.65 -13.25
C HIS A 29 7.25 -7.51 -11.93
N PRO A 30 6.66 -6.98 -10.83
CA PRO A 30 7.34 -6.98 -9.54
C PRO A 30 7.32 -8.39 -8.93
N LEU A 31 8.50 -9.01 -8.77
CA LEU A 31 8.68 -10.11 -7.82
C LEU A 31 8.61 -9.54 -6.38
N PRO A 32 7.83 -10.14 -5.46
CA PRO A 32 7.54 -9.54 -4.16
C PRO A 32 8.63 -9.80 -3.10
N PRO A 33 8.83 -8.86 -2.14
CA PRO A 33 9.43 -9.14 -0.83
C PRO A 33 8.45 -9.90 0.08
N GLN A 34 9.01 -10.70 1.00
CA GLN A 34 8.29 -11.74 1.77
C GLN A 34 7.37 -11.18 2.89
N SER A 35 6.21 -11.81 3.13
CA SER A 35 5.05 -11.35 3.95
C SER A 35 5.01 -11.82 5.42
N THR A 36 4.32 -11.06 6.27
CA THR A 36 3.70 -11.54 7.51
C THR A 36 2.34 -12.19 7.27
N GLY A 37 2.08 -13.29 7.98
CA GLY A 37 0.92 -14.18 7.78
C GLY A 37 -0.42 -13.72 8.36
N VAL A 38 -1.48 -14.38 7.89
CA VAL A 38 -2.90 -14.12 8.16
C VAL A 38 -3.53 -15.36 8.79
N TRP A 39 -4.42 -15.15 9.75
CA TRP A 39 -5.13 -16.20 10.51
C TRP A 39 -6.42 -16.62 9.77
N LEU A 40 -6.66 -17.92 9.59
CA LEU A 40 -7.92 -18.51 9.10
C LEU A 40 -8.69 -19.19 10.26
N PRO A 41 -10.02 -19.10 10.33
CA PRO A 41 -10.80 -19.74 11.38
C PRO A 41 -10.82 -21.27 11.23
N ALA A 42 -10.82 -21.97 12.37
CA ALA A 42 -10.74 -23.42 12.44
C ALA A 42 -12.12 -24.07 12.27
N GLY A 43 -12.28 -24.90 11.22
CA GLY A 43 -13.44 -25.78 11.12
C GLY A 43 -13.78 -26.32 9.73
N GLY A 44 -12.94 -27.19 9.14
CA GLY A 44 -13.30 -27.88 7.90
C GLY A 44 -12.40 -29.08 7.61
N ARG A 45 -13.00 -30.22 7.27
CA ARG A 45 -12.37 -31.52 6.94
C ARG A 45 -11.31 -31.41 5.82
N PRO A 46 -10.39 -32.39 5.67
CA PRO A 46 -9.33 -32.32 4.66
C PRO A 46 -9.91 -32.24 3.25
N GLY A 47 -9.80 -31.06 2.67
CA GLY A 47 -10.26 -30.64 1.35
C GLY A 47 -9.56 -29.33 0.99
N ASN A 48 -9.66 -28.89 -0.26
CA ASN A 48 -9.09 -27.62 -0.74
C ASN A 48 -9.36 -26.47 0.27
N PRO A 49 -8.43 -25.50 0.39
CA PRO A 49 -8.67 -24.36 1.26
C PRO A 49 -9.95 -23.64 0.84
N PRO A 50 -10.69 -23.04 1.79
CA PRO A 50 -11.81 -22.18 1.44
C PRO A 50 -11.30 -21.05 0.53
N SER A 51 -11.97 -20.85 -0.59
CA SER A 51 -11.71 -19.71 -1.48
C SER A 51 -12.03 -18.39 -0.78
N LEU A 52 -11.56 -17.25 -1.30
CA LEU A 52 -11.97 -15.94 -0.77
C LEU A 52 -13.49 -15.75 -0.81
N ALA A 53 -14.16 -16.36 -1.80
CA ALA A 53 -15.61 -16.37 -1.88
C ALA A 53 -16.25 -17.15 -0.71
N ASP A 54 -15.68 -18.30 -0.35
CA ASP A 54 -16.16 -19.12 0.77
C ASP A 54 -15.99 -18.38 2.10
N ILE A 55 -14.83 -17.74 2.32
CA ILE A 55 -14.55 -16.95 3.53
C ILE A 55 -15.50 -15.75 3.62
N ALA A 56 -15.72 -15.04 2.50
CA ALA A 56 -16.67 -13.92 2.46
C ALA A 56 -18.10 -14.41 2.80
N ALA A 57 -18.52 -15.53 2.24
CA ALA A 57 -19.84 -16.12 2.50
C ALA A 57 -20.01 -16.56 3.96
N GLU A 58 -19.00 -17.17 4.56
CA GLU A 58 -18.99 -17.59 5.96
C GLU A 58 -19.10 -16.39 6.91
N LEU A 59 -18.27 -15.36 6.71
CA LEU A 59 -18.35 -14.12 7.49
C LEU A 59 -19.71 -13.42 7.35
N ALA A 60 -20.29 -13.42 6.15
CA ALA A 60 -21.61 -12.85 5.92
C ALA A 60 -22.70 -13.63 6.69
N ALA A 61 -22.65 -14.96 6.64
CA ALA A 61 -23.59 -15.84 7.33
C ALA A 61 -23.50 -15.73 8.85
N GLU A 62 -22.28 -15.73 9.42
CA GLU A 62 -22.05 -15.57 10.86
C GLU A 62 -22.63 -14.25 11.40
N ASN A 63 -22.57 -13.19 10.58
CA ASN A 63 -23.01 -11.87 10.97
C ASN A 63 -24.43 -11.52 10.49
N LEU A 64 -25.16 -12.49 9.93
CA LEU A 64 -26.55 -12.39 9.48
C LEU A 64 -26.80 -11.34 8.38
N PHE A 65 -25.86 -11.13 7.47
CA PHE A 65 -26.06 -10.28 6.29
C PHE A 65 -25.64 -11.00 5.01
N ARG A 66 -26.07 -10.51 3.85
CA ARG A 66 -25.70 -11.02 2.52
C ARG A 66 -24.98 -9.97 1.70
N VAL A 67 -24.20 -10.39 0.71
CA VAL A 67 -23.59 -9.50 -0.29
C VAL A 67 -24.21 -9.80 -1.64
N VAL A 68 -24.57 -8.76 -2.38
CA VAL A 68 -25.13 -8.86 -3.75
C VAL A 68 -24.38 -7.96 -4.72
N PRO A 69 -24.40 -8.26 -6.03
CA PRO A 69 -23.90 -7.37 -7.07
C PRO A 69 -24.50 -5.96 -6.99
N ALA A 70 -23.66 -4.94 -7.18
CA ALA A 70 -24.12 -3.56 -7.22
C ALA A 70 -25.00 -3.28 -8.46
N SER A 71 -24.88 -4.09 -9.52
CA SER A 71 -25.71 -4.06 -10.73
C SER A 71 -27.21 -4.26 -10.47
N GLN A 72 -27.58 -4.81 -9.30
CA GLN A 72 -28.99 -4.95 -8.89
C GLN A 72 -29.64 -3.62 -8.47
N TYR A 73 -28.85 -2.55 -8.36
CA TYR A 73 -29.30 -1.23 -7.94
C TYR A 73 -29.19 -0.22 -9.07
N THR A 74 -30.12 0.73 -9.08
CA THR A 74 -30.02 1.95 -9.92
C THR A 74 -28.89 2.85 -9.43
N ILE A 75 -28.40 3.74 -10.30
CA ILE A 75 -27.33 4.69 -9.96
C ILE A 75 -27.79 5.63 -8.83
N GLU A 76 -29.07 6.00 -8.80
CA GLU A 76 -29.69 6.80 -7.74
C GLU A 76 -29.63 6.06 -6.40
N GLN A 77 -30.03 4.79 -6.36
CA GLN A 77 -29.95 3.99 -5.15
C GLN A 77 -28.50 3.80 -4.67
N LEU A 78 -27.56 3.50 -5.57
CA LEU A 78 -26.15 3.40 -5.22
C LEU A 78 -25.58 4.73 -4.70
N THR A 79 -26.03 5.85 -5.26
CA THR A 79 -25.68 7.20 -4.80
C THR A 79 -26.15 7.44 -3.37
N ASP A 80 -27.38 7.07 -3.06
CA ASP A 80 -27.95 7.19 -1.72
C ASP A 80 -27.19 6.33 -0.71
N ILE A 81 -26.90 5.07 -1.05
CA ILE A 81 -26.09 4.18 -0.22
C ILE A 81 -24.69 4.79 -0.01
N TYR A 82 -24.05 5.28 -1.07
CA TYR A 82 -22.74 5.92 -1.01
C TYR A 82 -22.72 7.09 -0.03
N ASN A 83 -23.67 8.02 -0.16
CA ASN A 83 -23.73 9.21 0.68
C ASN A 83 -23.96 8.84 2.16
N GLN A 84 -24.81 7.85 2.43
CA GLN A 84 -25.06 7.37 3.79
C GLN A 84 -23.82 6.73 4.43
N THR A 85 -23.02 5.96 3.69
CA THR A 85 -21.78 5.36 4.23
C THR A 85 -20.71 6.38 4.63
N ARG A 86 -20.89 7.65 4.25
CA ARG A 86 -19.93 8.75 4.42
C ARG A 86 -20.50 9.95 5.15
N SER A 87 -21.67 9.80 5.78
CA SER A 87 -22.34 10.89 6.50
C SER A 87 -21.52 11.44 7.67
N ASP A 88 -20.59 10.65 8.21
CA ASP A 88 -19.73 11.00 9.34
C ASP A 88 -18.26 11.25 8.95
N TYR A 89 -17.97 11.32 7.65
CA TYR A 89 -16.62 11.64 7.18
C TYR A 89 -16.29 13.10 7.49
N ILE A 90 -15.10 13.33 8.04
CA ILE A 90 -14.59 14.67 8.38
C ILE A 90 -14.49 15.54 7.12
N VAL A 91 -14.16 14.93 5.98
CA VAL A 91 -14.14 15.59 4.67
C VAL A 91 -15.43 15.22 3.93
N PRO A 92 -16.36 16.15 3.72
CA PRO A 92 -17.59 15.87 2.99
C PRO A 92 -17.25 15.53 1.53
N MET A 93 -17.73 14.38 1.07
CA MET A 93 -17.58 13.91 -0.31
C MET A 93 -18.97 13.65 -0.90
N PRO A 94 -19.80 14.69 -1.12
CA PRO A 94 -21.15 14.49 -1.61
C PRO A 94 -21.13 13.96 -3.05
N MET A 95 -21.97 12.97 -3.30
CA MET A 95 -22.18 12.38 -4.62
C MET A 95 -23.61 12.64 -5.10
N ASN A 96 -23.77 12.89 -6.39
CA ASN A 96 -25.07 12.84 -7.08
C ASN A 96 -25.03 11.73 -8.15
N ALA A 97 -26.18 11.38 -8.71
CA ALA A 97 -26.30 10.29 -9.66
C ALA A 97 -25.44 10.51 -10.92
N ASP A 98 -25.43 11.74 -11.46
CA ASP A 98 -24.64 12.08 -12.66
C ASP A 98 -23.14 11.89 -12.42
N ARG A 99 -22.62 12.35 -11.28
CA ARG A 99 -21.21 12.17 -10.91
C ARG A 99 -20.88 10.72 -10.63
N LEU A 100 -21.82 9.92 -10.09
CA LEU A 100 -21.58 8.50 -9.89
C LEU A 100 -21.57 7.76 -11.23
N ALA A 101 -22.47 8.11 -12.16
CA ALA A 101 -22.49 7.57 -13.51
C ALA A 101 -21.19 7.90 -14.26
N GLU A 102 -20.74 9.16 -14.22
CA GLU A 102 -19.44 9.58 -14.77
C GLU A 102 -18.30 8.80 -14.11
N TYR A 103 -18.32 8.65 -12.79
CA TYR A 103 -17.30 7.90 -12.05
C TYR A 103 -17.21 6.44 -12.50
N ILE A 104 -18.36 5.77 -12.67
CA ILE A 104 -18.45 4.38 -13.12
C ILE A 104 -17.86 4.24 -14.52
N HIS A 105 -18.24 5.13 -15.44
CA HIS A 105 -17.74 5.13 -16.80
C HIS A 105 -16.23 5.42 -16.86
N VAL A 106 -15.79 6.50 -16.22
CA VAL A 106 -14.41 6.98 -16.33
C VAL A 106 -13.41 5.99 -15.74
N TYR A 107 -13.75 5.33 -14.65
CA TYR A 107 -12.82 4.45 -13.94
C TYR A 107 -13.06 2.97 -14.19
N ASP A 108 -13.81 2.62 -15.23
CA ASP A 108 -14.08 1.24 -15.64
C ASP A 108 -14.67 0.40 -14.51
N VAL A 109 -15.60 0.99 -13.75
CA VAL A 109 -16.24 0.28 -12.64
C VAL A 109 -17.21 -0.76 -13.20
N ASP A 110 -16.94 -2.01 -12.87
CA ASP A 110 -17.83 -3.12 -13.17
C ASP A 110 -18.82 -3.31 -12.02
N LEU A 111 -20.07 -2.89 -12.25
CA LEU A 111 -21.12 -3.00 -11.24
C LEU A 111 -21.54 -4.45 -10.94
N GLU A 112 -21.36 -5.37 -11.87
CA GLU A 112 -21.68 -6.79 -11.65
C GLU A 112 -20.72 -7.41 -10.65
N HIS A 113 -19.45 -7.02 -10.70
CA HIS A 113 -18.39 -7.46 -9.79
C HIS A 113 -18.18 -6.52 -8.60
N SER A 114 -18.99 -5.47 -8.50
CA SER A 114 -19.06 -4.59 -7.33
C SER A 114 -20.05 -5.12 -6.29
N ALA A 115 -19.95 -4.70 -5.04
CA ALA A 115 -20.63 -5.35 -3.92
C ALA A 115 -21.46 -4.37 -3.08
N VAL A 116 -22.68 -4.78 -2.72
CA VAL A 116 -23.54 -4.15 -1.71
C VAL A 116 -23.86 -5.16 -0.62
N ALA A 117 -23.56 -4.82 0.64
CA ALA A 117 -23.92 -5.65 1.79
C ALA A 117 -25.31 -5.27 2.33
N LEU A 118 -26.10 -6.26 2.73
CA LEU A 118 -27.50 -6.10 3.13
C LEU A 118 -27.80 -6.89 4.41
N ASP A 119 -28.41 -6.23 5.40
CA ASP A 119 -29.16 -6.92 6.46
C ASP A 119 -30.62 -6.97 6.02
N GLN A 120 -31.13 -8.17 5.73
CA GLN A 120 -32.41 -8.37 5.05
C GLN A 120 -32.43 -7.60 3.70
N ASP A 121 -33.15 -6.48 3.65
CA ASP A 121 -33.25 -5.60 2.47
C ASP A 121 -32.69 -4.19 2.72
N GLN A 122 -32.01 -3.97 3.86
CA GLN A 122 -31.42 -2.68 4.22
C GLN A 122 -29.92 -2.64 3.89
N PRO A 123 -29.45 -1.69 3.05
CA PRO A 123 -28.03 -1.55 2.73
C PRO A 123 -27.17 -1.21 3.95
N LEU A 124 -26.12 -2.01 4.18
CA LEU A 124 -25.14 -1.84 5.24
C LEU A 124 -23.85 -1.17 4.77
N GLY A 125 -23.57 -1.25 3.47
CA GLY A 125 -22.34 -0.73 2.88
C GLY A 125 -22.24 -1.09 1.41
N LEU A 126 -21.25 -0.48 0.75
CA LEU A 126 -20.93 -0.74 -0.64
C LEU A 126 -19.43 -0.75 -0.87
N GLY A 127 -18.99 -1.42 -1.92
CA GLY A 127 -17.66 -1.27 -2.49
C GLY A 127 -17.72 -1.51 -3.99
N MET A 128 -16.80 -0.90 -4.73
CA MET A 128 -16.78 -0.91 -6.18
C MET A 128 -15.47 -1.51 -6.70
N LEU A 129 -15.55 -2.16 -7.85
CA LEU A 129 -14.41 -2.76 -8.53
C LEU A 129 -14.22 -2.12 -9.91
N GLY A 130 -13.13 -1.37 -10.09
CA GLY A 130 -12.62 -1.01 -11.41
C GLY A 130 -11.95 -2.22 -12.05
N VAL A 131 -12.21 -2.49 -13.32
CA VAL A 131 -11.66 -3.64 -14.04
C VAL A 131 -11.03 -3.19 -15.35
N ARG A 132 -9.76 -3.56 -15.54
CA ARG A 132 -8.99 -3.36 -16.79
C ARG A 132 -8.22 -4.64 -17.10
N PRO A 133 -7.68 -4.81 -18.32
CA PRO A 133 -6.89 -5.99 -18.64
C PRO A 133 -5.80 -6.27 -17.61
N ASN A 134 -5.83 -7.48 -17.03
CA ASN A 134 -4.90 -8.01 -16.02
C ASN A 134 -4.81 -7.23 -14.70
N ARG A 135 -5.68 -6.24 -14.46
CA ARG A 135 -5.68 -5.49 -13.18
C ARG A 135 -7.05 -5.00 -12.76
N SER A 136 -7.25 -4.89 -11.45
CA SER A 136 -8.45 -4.33 -10.84
C SER A 136 -8.11 -3.24 -9.83
N TRP A 137 -9.10 -2.41 -9.53
CA TRP A 137 -8.99 -1.34 -8.55
C TRP A 137 -10.17 -1.39 -7.59
N ILE A 138 -9.89 -1.68 -6.33
CA ILE A 138 -10.90 -1.68 -5.28
C ILE A 138 -11.08 -0.24 -4.81
N THR A 139 -12.32 0.24 -4.94
CA THR A 139 -12.63 1.63 -4.66
C THR A 139 -13.98 1.79 -3.97
N ARG A 140 -14.24 3.00 -3.49
CA ARG A 140 -15.52 3.40 -2.86
C ARG A 140 -15.99 2.53 -1.69
N LEU A 141 -15.14 1.68 -1.12
CA LEU A 141 -15.45 0.88 0.06
C LEU A 141 -15.94 1.77 1.22
N GLY A 142 -17.16 1.51 1.69
CA GLY A 142 -17.81 2.28 2.74
C GLY A 142 -18.88 1.46 3.47
N VAL A 143 -19.00 1.68 4.78
CA VAL A 143 -19.96 0.99 5.67
C VAL A 143 -20.71 2.03 6.46
N MET A 144 -22.02 1.82 6.66
CA MET A 144 -22.87 2.69 7.47
C MET A 144 -22.29 2.84 8.89
N PRO A 145 -22.28 4.05 9.49
CA PRO A 145 -21.66 4.29 10.80
C PRO A 145 -22.18 3.37 11.92
N SER A 146 -23.48 3.09 11.93
CA SER A 146 -24.16 2.21 12.90
C SER A 146 -23.71 0.74 12.83
N ASN A 147 -23.09 0.33 11.72
CA ASN A 147 -22.75 -1.07 11.42
C ASN A 147 -21.24 -1.31 11.35
N ARG A 148 -20.43 -0.33 11.79
CA ARG A 148 -18.98 -0.50 11.89
C ARG A 148 -18.63 -1.52 12.97
N ARG A 149 -17.55 -2.28 12.74
CA ARG A 149 -17.02 -3.34 13.64
C ARG A 149 -17.85 -4.62 13.73
N ARG A 150 -18.73 -4.88 12.75
CA ARG A 150 -19.47 -6.16 12.58
C ARG A 150 -19.01 -6.99 11.38
N GLY A 151 -17.75 -6.84 10.94
CA GLY A 151 -17.22 -7.56 9.77
C GLY A 151 -17.70 -7.07 8.40
N VAL A 152 -18.76 -6.25 8.30
CA VAL A 152 -19.37 -5.80 7.02
C VAL A 152 -18.33 -5.29 5.99
N GLY A 153 -17.43 -4.40 6.42
CA GLY A 153 -16.43 -3.83 5.51
C GLY A 153 -15.42 -4.86 5.01
N GLU A 154 -15.05 -5.81 5.87
CA GLU A 154 -14.19 -6.93 5.52
C GLU A 154 -14.89 -7.88 4.55
N THR A 155 -16.17 -8.19 4.76
CA THR A 155 -16.95 -9.03 3.84
C THR A 155 -17.10 -8.40 2.46
N ILE A 156 -17.46 -7.10 2.38
CA ILE A 156 -17.55 -6.40 1.09
C ILE A 156 -16.20 -6.47 0.38
N PHE A 157 -15.12 -6.12 1.09
CA PHE A 157 -13.77 -6.13 0.55
C PHE A 157 -13.34 -7.52 0.04
N LEU A 158 -13.59 -8.58 0.81
CA LEU A 158 -13.32 -9.96 0.40
C LEU A 158 -14.16 -10.38 -0.81
N SER A 159 -15.41 -9.93 -0.89
CA SER A 159 -16.27 -10.19 -2.06
C SER A 159 -15.71 -9.55 -3.33
N LEU A 160 -15.17 -8.32 -3.23
CA LEU A 160 -14.50 -7.65 -4.35
C LEU A 160 -13.22 -8.38 -4.76
N LEU A 161 -12.43 -8.86 -3.80
CA LEU A 161 -11.24 -9.66 -4.10
C LEU A 161 -11.57 -11.01 -4.73
N ALA A 162 -12.61 -11.67 -4.24
CA ALA A 162 -13.11 -12.91 -4.83
C ALA A 162 -13.56 -12.67 -6.28
N ALA A 163 -14.22 -11.54 -6.55
CA ALA A 163 -14.61 -11.16 -7.91
C ALA A 163 -13.38 -10.90 -8.80
N SER A 164 -12.34 -10.22 -8.32
CA SER A 164 -11.06 -10.09 -9.03
C SER A 164 -10.43 -11.45 -9.34
N ASP A 165 -10.41 -12.38 -8.38
CA ASP A 165 -9.84 -13.71 -8.55
C ASP A 165 -10.65 -14.57 -9.55
N GLN A 166 -11.98 -14.39 -9.60
CA GLN A 166 -12.90 -15.01 -10.59
C GLN A 166 -12.66 -14.47 -12.01
N LEU A 167 -12.39 -13.17 -12.14
CA LEU A 167 -12.06 -12.50 -13.39
C LEU A 167 -10.63 -12.77 -13.87
N GLU A 168 -9.91 -13.61 -13.15
CA GLU A 168 -8.54 -13.99 -13.47
C GLU A 168 -7.52 -12.84 -13.44
N ILE A 169 -7.80 -11.81 -12.66
CA ILE A 169 -7.03 -10.57 -12.63
C ILE A 169 -5.72 -10.76 -11.86
N ASP A 170 -4.58 -10.46 -12.47
CA ASP A 170 -3.27 -10.65 -11.86
C ASP A 170 -2.92 -9.65 -10.77
N LEU A 171 -3.43 -8.41 -10.85
CA LEU A 171 -3.03 -7.31 -9.97
C LEU A 171 -4.26 -6.53 -9.46
N SER A 172 -4.49 -6.53 -8.15
CA SER A 172 -5.48 -5.67 -7.51
C SER A 172 -4.79 -4.48 -6.84
N THR A 173 -5.29 -3.27 -7.03
CA THR A 173 -4.81 -2.05 -6.36
C THR A 173 -5.92 -1.36 -5.59
N LEU A 174 -5.55 -0.50 -4.63
CA LEU A 174 -6.47 0.40 -3.93
C LEU A 174 -5.69 1.57 -3.34
N GLU A 175 -6.40 2.59 -2.85
CA GLU A 175 -5.82 3.63 -2.01
C GLU A 175 -6.56 3.73 -0.67
N VAL A 176 -5.78 3.79 0.41
CA VAL A 176 -6.29 4.01 1.76
C VAL A 176 -5.89 5.38 2.28
N ILE A 177 -6.82 6.10 2.92
CA ILE A 177 -6.49 7.37 3.58
C ILE A 177 -5.46 7.09 4.68
N LYS A 178 -4.36 7.87 4.74
CA LYS A 178 -3.21 7.59 5.63
C LYS A 178 -3.59 7.52 7.11
N GLN A 179 -4.60 8.29 7.55
CA GLN A 179 -5.09 8.23 8.94
C GLN A 179 -6.11 7.10 9.20
N ASN A 180 -6.57 6.38 8.17
CA ASN A 180 -7.52 5.29 8.30
C ASN A 180 -6.81 3.96 8.62
N VAL A 181 -6.18 3.92 9.79
CA VAL A 181 -5.45 2.75 10.31
C VAL A 181 -6.30 1.46 10.30
N PRO A 182 -7.60 1.47 10.66
CA PRO A 182 -8.42 0.26 10.59
C PRO A 182 -8.55 -0.33 9.18
N ALA A 183 -8.76 0.51 8.16
CA ALA A 183 -8.83 0.04 6.78
C ALA A 183 -7.46 -0.41 6.27
N HIS A 184 -6.39 0.31 6.61
CA HIS A 184 -5.02 -0.05 6.24
C HIS A 184 -4.65 -1.44 6.78
N ASN A 185 -4.90 -1.69 8.07
CA ASN A 185 -4.68 -3.01 8.68
C ASN A 185 -5.55 -4.11 8.06
N LEU A 186 -6.79 -3.80 7.67
CA LEU A 186 -7.64 -4.75 6.95
C LEU A 186 -7.02 -5.15 5.60
N PHE A 187 -6.48 -4.20 4.84
CA PHE A 187 -5.88 -4.49 3.54
C PHE A 187 -4.57 -5.27 3.69
N LEU A 188 -3.71 -4.89 4.64
CA LEU A 188 -2.50 -5.66 4.99
C LEU A 188 -2.84 -7.10 5.40
N LYS A 189 -3.90 -7.28 6.21
CA LYS A 189 -4.43 -8.59 6.61
C LYS A 189 -4.80 -9.47 5.41
N TRP A 190 -5.05 -8.93 4.23
CA TRP A 190 -5.46 -9.71 3.06
C TRP A 190 -4.46 -9.64 1.91
N GLY A 191 -3.18 -9.43 2.25
CA GLY A 191 -2.07 -9.55 1.30
C GLY A 191 -1.89 -8.35 0.38
N PHE A 192 -2.43 -7.18 0.75
CA PHE A 192 -2.01 -5.94 0.13
C PHE A 192 -0.71 -5.43 0.73
N HIS A 193 0.12 -4.78 -0.08
CA HIS A 193 1.36 -4.14 0.32
C HIS A 193 1.34 -2.67 -0.06
N ASP A 194 1.93 -1.82 0.77
CA ASP A 194 2.14 -0.40 0.48
C ASP A 194 3.04 -0.25 -0.75
N THR A 195 2.70 0.69 -1.64
CA THR A 195 3.54 1.07 -2.79
C THR A 195 4.19 2.42 -2.57
N ARG A 196 3.37 3.46 -2.42
CA ARG A 196 3.80 4.86 -2.33
C ARG A 196 2.76 5.72 -1.63
N GLU A 197 3.24 6.82 -1.10
CA GLU A 197 2.39 7.86 -0.54
C GLU A 197 1.90 8.81 -1.64
N LEU A 198 0.62 9.15 -1.52
CA LEU A 198 -0.11 10.00 -2.44
C LEU A 198 -0.69 11.20 -1.69
N VAL A 199 -0.75 12.33 -2.36
CA VAL A 199 -1.36 13.55 -1.86
C VAL A 199 -2.57 13.93 -2.71
N VAL A 200 -3.61 14.42 -2.03
CA VAL A 200 -4.75 15.10 -2.65
C VAL A 200 -4.58 16.59 -2.42
N LEU A 201 -4.58 17.36 -3.50
CA LEU A 201 -4.29 18.78 -3.50
C LEU A 201 -5.48 19.56 -4.04
N ARG A 202 -5.73 20.72 -3.43
CA ARG A 202 -6.70 21.71 -3.91
C ARG A 202 -5.99 23.02 -4.18
N ARG A 203 -6.33 23.71 -5.25
CA ARG A 203 -5.95 25.12 -5.45
C ARG A 203 -7.21 25.97 -5.50
N PRO A 204 -7.40 26.92 -4.57
CA PRO A 204 -8.53 27.83 -4.63
C PRO A 204 -8.47 28.73 -5.87
N PRO A 205 -9.60 29.29 -6.32
CA PRO A 205 -9.63 30.30 -7.37
C PRO A 205 -8.72 31.48 -7.05
N GLY A 206 -8.09 32.03 -8.08
CA GLY A 206 -7.26 33.23 -8.02
C GLY A 206 -6.25 33.27 -9.16
N PRO A 207 -5.81 34.47 -9.55
CA PRO A 207 -4.78 34.64 -10.57
C PRO A 207 -3.46 34.00 -10.13
N PRO A 208 -2.54 33.73 -11.07
CA PRO A 208 -1.22 33.24 -10.71
C PRO A 208 -0.42 34.32 -9.95
N ALA A 209 0.47 33.88 -9.06
CA ALA A 209 1.30 34.80 -8.27
C ALA A 209 2.35 35.55 -9.13
N ALA A 210 2.68 35.02 -10.30
CA ALA A 210 3.62 35.60 -11.25
C ALA A 210 3.05 35.49 -12.68
N SER A 211 3.51 36.37 -13.57
CA SER A 211 3.17 36.27 -14.99
C SER A 211 3.86 35.07 -15.62
N PRO A 212 3.20 34.38 -16.59
CA PRO A 212 3.83 33.26 -17.28
C PRO A 212 5.04 33.71 -18.10
N ILE A 213 6.10 32.90 -18.08
CA ILE A 213 7.35 33.12 -18.81
C ILE A 213 7.55 31.95 -19.77
N GLY A 214 7.77 32.25 -21.05
CA GLY A 214 7.94 31.25 -22.11
C GLY A 214 6.90 31.40 -23.23
N GLU A 215 6.98 30.49 -24.19
CA GLU A 215 5.98 30.32 -25.25
C GLU A 215 5.01 29.21 -24.85
N PHE A 216 3.72 29.40 -25.15
CA PHE A 216 2.65 28.51 -24.70
C PHE A 216 1.74 28.13 -25.85
N ARG A 217 1.43 26.84 -25.97
CA ARG A 217 0.49 26.31 -26.96
C ARG A 217 -0.57 25.47 -26.29
N TRP A 218 -1.83 25.85 -26.48
CA TRP A 218 -2.97 25.08 -26.00
C TRP A 218 -3.25 23.90 -26.93
N LEU A 219 -3.55 22.76 -26.33
CA LEU A 219 -3.88 21.52 -27.00
C LEU A 219 -5.38 21.29 -26.91
N ASP A 220 -5.97 20.85 -28.02
CA ASP A 220 -7.31 20.27 -27.97
C ASP A 220 -7.28 18.85 -27.41
N ARG A 221 -8.44 18.18 -27.37
CA ARG A 221 -8.58 16.86 -26.76
C ARG A 221 -7.75 15.78 -27.49
N PRO A 222 -7.84 15.62 -28.83
CA PRO A 222 -6.99 14.67 -29.55
C PRO A 222 -5.49 14.85 -29.26
N GLU A 223 -4.98 16.08 -29.38
CA GLU A 223 -3.56 16.37 -29.14
C GLU A 223 -3.16 16.09 -27.68
N ALA A 224 -4.01 16.45 -26.72
CA ALA A 224 -3.76 16.18 -25.32
C ALA A 224 -3.72 14.66 -25.05
N LEU A 225 -4.65 13.88 -25.59
CA LEU A 225 -4.65 12.43 -25.37
C LEU A 225 -3.46 11.72 -26.01
N GLU A 226 -3.04 12.12 -27.20
CA GLU A 226 -1.81 11.61 -27.83
C GLU A 226 -0.58 11.89 -26.94
N LEU A 227 -0.49 13.10 -26.40
CA LEU A 227 0.60 13.47 -25.49
C LEU A 227 0.50 12.74 -24.15
N ALA A 228 -0.69 12.43 -23.66
CA ALA A 228 -0.88 11.64 -22.44
C ALA A 228 -0.31 10.22 -22.55
N GLU A 229 -0.16 9.67 -23.76
CA GLU A 229 0.41 8.34 -23.97
C GLU A 229 1.94 8.31 -23.77
N THR A 230 2.61 9.46 -23.81
CA THR A 230 4.08 9.56 -23.66
C THR A 230 4.56 9.62 -22.21
N ARG A 231 3.63 9.65 -21.25
CA ARG A 231 3.92 9.82 -19.81
C ARG A 231 4.77 8.71 -19.23
N GLN A 232 5.55 9.07 -18.21
CA GLN A 232 6.33 8.09 -17.47
C GLN A 232 5.48 7.36 -16.43
N LEU A 233 5.66 6.04 -16.36
CA LEU A 233 5.01 5.17 -15.39
C LEU A 233 5.77 5.19 -14.04
N PRO A 234 5.08 4.92 -12.90
CA PRO A 234 3.74 4.37 -12.78
C PRO A 234 2.67 5.44 -12.54
N LEU A 235 1.54 5.34 -13.21
CA LEU A 235 0.36 6.18 -12.99
C LEU A 235 -0.61 5.51 -11.99
N THR A 236 -1.30 6.31 -11.18
CA THR A 236 -2.40 5.81 -10.33
C THR A 236 -3.62 5.54 -11.20
N TRP A 237 -4.54 4.66 -10.78
CA TRP A 237 -5.70 4.27 -11.60
C TRP A 237 -6.46 5.48 -12.14
N ILE A 238 -6.69 6.48 -11.28
CA ILE A 238 -7.46 7.67 -11.62
C ILE A 238 -6.73 8.65 -12.55
N ASN A 239 -5.40 8.62 -12.58
CA ASN A 239 -4.57 9.48 -13.41
C ASN A 239 -4.03 8.76 -14.66
N ASP A 240 -4.36 7.48 -14.83
CA ASP A 240 -3.93 6.66 -15.95
C ASP A 240 -4.60 7.08 -17.27
N THR A 241 -4.00 6.70 -18.40
CA THR A 241 -4.48 7.04 -19.75
C THR A 241 -5.93 6.63 -20.01
N PRO A 242 -6.39 5.40 -19.67
CA PRO A 242 -7.79 5.04 -19.94
C PRO A 242 -8.79 5.97 -19.20
N SER A 243 -8.45 6.39 -17.98
CA SER A 243 -9.27 7.35 -17.21
C SER A 243 -9.36 8.71 -17.91
N LEU A 244 -8.27 9.19 -18.53
CA LEU A 244 -8.29 10.42 -19.31
C LEU A 244 -9.07 10.24 -20.63
N VAL A 245 -8.92 9.09 -21.30
CA VAL A 245 -9.64 8.77 -22.55
C VAL A 245 -11.16 8.72 -22.32
N HIS A 246 -11.63 8.23 -21.17
CA HIS A 246 -13.05 8.23 -20.83
C HIS A 246 -13.56 9.57 -20.30
N SER A 247 -12.66 10.52 -20.04
CA SER A 247 -13.03 11.85 -19.57
C SER A 247 -13.40 12.77 -20.74
N ASP A 248 -14.52 13.46 -20.59
CA ASP A 248 -14.91 14.55 -21.48
C ASP A 248 -14.14 15.84 -21.16
N HIS A 249 -14.02 16.73 -22.14
CA HIS A 249 -13.40 18.05 -21.99
C HIS A 249 -11.97 18.02 -21.43
N VAL A 250 -11.22 16.98 -21.79
CA VAL A 250 -9.76 16.93 -21.59
C VAL A 250 -9.08 17.87 -22.57
N MET A 251 -8.16 18.68 -22.08
CA MET A 251 -7.35 19.58 -22.89
C MET A 251 -5.95 19.72 -22.28
N GLY A 252 -5.04 20.34 -23.02
CA GLY A 252 -3.65 20.47 -22.58
C GLY A 252 -3.04 21.82 -22.86
N LEU A 253 -1.83 21.99 -22.35
CA LEU A 253 -1.00 23.16 -22.52
C LEU A 253 0.46 22.71 -22.56
N VAL A 254 1.17 23.10 -23.61
CA VAL A 254 2.63 22.92 -23.74
C VAL A 254 3.30 24.24 -23.46
N ALA A 255 4.46 24.20 -22.81
CA ALA A 255 5.31 25.36 -22.56
C ALA A 255 6.74 25.10 -23.04
N THR A 256 7.35 26.14 -23.62
CA THR A 256 8.78 26.20 -23.92
C THR A 256 9.36 27.46 -23.26
N LEU A 257 10.30 27.27 -22.34
CA LEU A 257 10.93 28.35 -21.58
C LEU A 257 12.11 28.96 -22.36
N PRO A 258 12.58 30.17 -21.99
CA PRO A 258 13.70 30.83 -22.67
C PRO A 258 15.02 30.05 -22.67
N ASP A 259 15.21 29.15 -21.69
CA ASP A 259 16.37 28.27 -21.59
C ASP A 259 16.19 26.95 -22.37
N SER A 260 15.15 26.86 -23.21
CA SER A 260 14.74 25.66 -23.95
C SER A 260 14.23 24.50 -23.09
N SER A 261 13.99 24.71 -21.79
CA SER A 261 13.23 23.75 -20.98
C SER A 261 11.82 23.62 -21.56
N HIS A 262 11.28 22.41 -21.62
CA HIS A 262 9.96 22.16 -22.17
C HIS A 262 9.21 21.08 -21.42
N GLY A 263 7.89 21.20 -21.44
CA GLY A 263 6.98 20.24 -20.86
C GLY A 263 5.55 20.68 -21.05
N TRP A 264 4.64 19.96 -20.41
CA TRP A 264 3.22 20.10 -20.68
C TRP A 264 2.37 19.73 -19.47
N VAL A 265 1.14 20.23 -19.45
CA VAL A 265 0.10 19.86 -18.49
C VAL A 265 -1.16 19.48 -19.25
N ILE A 266 -1.77 18.37 -18.85
CA ILE A 266 -3.08 17.92 -19.33
C ILE A 266 -4.02 17.93 -18.14
N PHE A 267 -5.25 18.37 -18.36
CA PHE A 267 -6.26 18.44 -17.32
C PHE A 267 -7.65 18.34 -17.93
N GLN A 268 -8.63 18.05 -17.07
CA GLN A 268 -10.03 18.10 -17.43
C GLN A 268 -10.65 19.43 -17.00
N LYS A 269 -11.35 20.09 -17.92
CA LYS A 269 -12.06 21.34 -17.66
C LYS A 269 -13.54 21.07 -17.40
N HIS A 270 -14.02 21.47 -16.23
CA HIS A 270 -15.45 21.65 -15.95
C HIS A 270 -15.79 23.15 -16.02
N GLU A 271 -17.05 23.53 -15.88
CA GLU A 271 -17.45 24.95 -15.92
C GLU A 271 -16.69 25.78 -14.87
N THR A 272 -16.72 25.34 -13.62
CA THR A 272 -16.22 26.11 -12.45
C THR A 272 -14.98 25.52 -11.79
N TYR A 273 -14.48 24.37 -12.26
CA TYR A 273 -13.31 23.73 -11.68
C TYR A 273 -12.47 22.94 -12.68
N LEU A 274 -11.23 22.62 -12.30
CA LEU A 274 -10.32 21.72 -13.01
C LEU A 274 -10.11 20.44 -12.20
N THR A 275 -9.98 19.31 -12.89
CA THR A 275 -9.67 18.00 -12.29
C THR A 275 -8.70 17.22 -13.16
N ARG A 276 -8.28 16.03 -12.69
CA ARG A 276 -7.55 15.01 -13.47
C ARG A 276 -6.34 15.62 -14.17
N MET A 277 -5.53 16.33 -13.39
CA MET A 277 -4.37 17.04 -13.88
C MET A 277 -3.13 16.16 -13.83
N THR A 278 -2.40 16.12 -14.93
CA THR A 278 -1.13 15.43 -15.06
C THR A 278 -0.14 16.38 -15.73
N ILE A 279 1.12 16.33 -15.32
CA ILE A 279 2.16 17.26 -15.75
C ILE A 279 3.44 16.47 -15.99
N GLU A 280 4.12 16.79 -17.08
CA GLU A 280 5.42 16.24 -17.43
C GLU A 280 6.40 17.32 -17.84
N THR A 281 7.68 17.06 -17.56
CA THR A 281 8.80 17.86 -18.04
C THR A 281 9.67 16.98 -18.91
N GLU A 282 9.70 17.30 -20.19
CA GLU A 282 10.43 16.53 -21.20
C GLU A 282 11.90 16.97 -21.24
N SER A 283 12.20 18.24 -20.93
CA SER A 283 13.56 18.70 -20.64
C SER A 283 13.60 19.89 -19.70
N GLY A 284 14.70 20.00 -18.95
CA GLY A 284 14.96 21.12 -18.05
C GLY A 284 14.55 20.85 -16.60
N ASP A 285 14.38 21.91 -15.81
CA ASP A 285 13.97 21.82 -14.41
C ASP A 285 12.44 21.65 -14.28
N PRO A 286 11.96 20.53 -13.72
CA PRO A 286 10.53 20.29 -13.53
C PRO A 286 9.83 21.35 -12.67
N ILE A 287 10.55 21.98 -11.75
CA ILE A 287 9.96 23.01 -10.89
C ILE A 287 9.69 24.29 -11.70
N ALA A 288 10.68 24.73 -12.50
CA ALA A 288 10.54 25.88 -13.38
C ALA A 288 9.47 25.67 -14.45
N VAL A 289 9.48 24.52 -15.13
CA VAL A 289 8.49 24.18 -16.17
C VAL A 289 7.08 24.13 -15.59
N GLY A 290 6.90 23.47 -14.43
CA GLY A 290 5.58 23.43 -13.79
C GLY A 290 5.07 24.79 -13.35
N LYS A 291 5.92 25.67 -12.81
CA LYS A 291 5.54 27.04 -12.47
C LYS A 291 5.07 27.82 -13.70
N ALA A 292 5.77 27.69 -14.84
CA ALA A 292 5.39 28.36 -16.08
C ALA A 292 4.04 27.85 -16.62
N LEU A 293 3.84 26.54 -16.64
CA LEU A 293 2.57 25.91 -17.05
C LEU A 293 1.41 26.37 -16.17
N PHE A 294 1.55 26.35 -14.84
CA PHE A 294 0.50 26.79 -13.93
C PHE A 294 0.25 28.30 -14.01
N ALA A 295 1.29 29.11 -14.21
CA ALA A 295 1.11 30.55 -14.41
C ALA A 295 0.23 30.85 -15.65
N SER A 296 0.49 30.16 -16.77
CA SER A 296 -0.28 30.33 -18.00
C SER A 296 -1.70 29.75 -17.86
N LEU A 297 -1.83 28.59 -17.22
CA LEU A 297 -3.10 27.94 -16.95
C LEU A 297 -4.05 28.84 -16.15
N TYR A 298 -3.59 29.37 -15.02
CA TYR A 298 -4.41 30.20 -14.13
C TYR A 298 -4.49 31.67 -14.57
N GLN A 299 -3.64 32.12 -15.49
CA GLN A 299 -3.87 33.38 -16.19
C GLN A 299 -5.11 33.27 -17.10
N ARG A 300 -5.28 32.13 -17.78
CA ARG A 300 -6.45 31.86 -18.63
C ARG A 300 -7.70 31.52 -17.81
N PHE A 301 -7.55 30.79 -16.72
CA PHE A 301 -8.64 30.35 -15.86
C PHE A 301 -8.41 30.82 -14.41
N PRO A 302 -8.55 32.13 -14.11
CA PRO A 302 -8.31 32.63 -12.77
C PRO A 302 -9.42 32.21 -11.78
N ASP A 303 -10.65 32.07 -12.23
CA ASP A 303 -11.82 31.90 -11.35
C ASP A 303 -12.21 30.44 -11.08
N VAL A 304 -11.36 29.47 -11.48
CA VAL A 304 -11.65 28.04 -11.31
C VAL A 304 -11.04 27.49 -10.03
N ASP A 305 -11.78 26.65 -9.32
CA ASP A 305 -11.22 25.79 -8.29
C ASP A 305 -10.45 24.65 -8.99
N THR A 306 -9.46 24.05 -8.35
CA THR A 306 -8.76 22.90 -8.93
C THR A 306 -8.55 21.84 -7.88
N ASN A 307 -9.03 20.63 -8.16
CA ASN A 307 -8.84 19.47 -7.30
C ASN A 307 -8.09 18.39 -8.06
N ILE A 308 -6.95 17.98 -7.53
CA ILE A 308 -6.13 16.93 -8.12
C ILE A 308 -5.91 15.86 -7.07
N GLU A 309 -6.12 14.61 -7.47
CA GLU A 309 -6.12 13.47 -6.57
C GLU A 309 -4.98 12.52 -6.90
N ASN A 310 -4.53 11.78 -5.88
CA ASN A 310 -3.57 10.70 -6.00
C ASN A 310 -2.28 11.10 -6.74
N VAL A 311 -1.74 12.29 -6.43
CA VAL A 311 -0.43 12.72 -6.92
C VAL A 311 0.64 12.11 -6.01
N SER A 312 1.63 11.42 -6.58
CA SER A 312 2.72 10.88 -5.77
C SER A 312 3.54 12.00 -5.13
N ILE A 313 3.89 11.85 -3.85
CA ILE A 313 4.71 12.85 -3.14
C ILE A 313 6.10 13.04 -3.75
N ILE A 314 6.56 12.08 -4.54
CA ILE A 314 7.86 12.09 -5.21
C ILE A 314 7.78 12.52 -6.67
N ASN A 315 6.59 12.94 -7.10
CA ASN A 315 6.43 13.57 -8.40
C ASN A 315 7.38 14.79 -8.47
N PRO A 316 8.20 14.91 -9.52
CA PRO A 316 9.19 16.00 -9.62
C PRO A 316 8.55 17.40 -9.62
N HIS A 317 7.27 17.51 -9.98
CA HIS A 317 6.50 18.76 -10.01
C HIS A 317 5.82 19.10 -8.68
N ILE A 318 5.99 18.30 -7.62
CA ILE A 318 5.30 18.52 -6.35
C ILE A 318 5.58 19.91 -5.76
N LEU A 319 6.81 20.40 -5.89
CA LEU A 319 7.17 21.76 -5.46
C LEU A 319 6.60 22.83 -6.39
N ALA A 320 6.44 22.57 -7.69
CA ALA A 320 5.78 23.49 -8.60
C ALA A 320 4.30 23.67 -8.25
N LEU A 321 3.61 22.57 -7.88
CA LEU A 321 2.23 22.60 -7.41
C LEU A 321 2.08 23.48 -6.17
N PHE A 322 2.85 23.23 -5.11
CA PHE A 322 2.77 24.05 -3.89
C PHE A 322 3.10 25.52 -4.15
N ASN A 323 4.14 25.80 -4.94
CA ASN A 323 4.51 27.17 -5.32
C ASN A 323 3.45 27.89 -6.15
N SER A 324 2.55 27.14 -6.79
CA SER A 324 1.48 27.69 -7.63
C SER A 324 0.15 27.83 -6.88
N GLY A 325 0.17 27.70 -5.54
CA GLY A 325 -0.97 27.94 -4.66
C GLY A 325 -1.80 26.70 -4.34
N PHE A 326 -1.35 25.50 -4.72
CA PHE A 326 -1.99 24.27 -4.28
C PHE A 326 -1.72 24.04 -2.78
N VAL A 327 -2.73 23.52 -2.10
CA VAL A 327 -2.68 23.15 -0.68
C VAL A 327 -3.04 21.68 -0.51
N GLU A 328 -2.33 21.02 0.39
CA GLU A 328 -2.61 19.64 0.79
C GLU A 328 -3.97 19.58 1.51
N THR A 329 -4.85 18.70 1.02
CA THR A 329 -6.14 18.42 1.67
C THR A 329 -6.00 17.21 2.59
N PHE A 330 -5.48 16.09 2.08
CA PHE A 330 -5.15 14.89 2.86
C PHE A 330 -4.23 13.96 2.05
N ARG A 331 -3.76 12.89 2.70
CA ARG A 331 -2.88 11.89 2.09
C ARG A 331 -3.50 10.51 2.04
N ARG A 332 -3.07 9.71 1.07
CA ARG A 332 -3.40 8.30 0.89
C ARG A 332 -2.12 7.47 0.76
N ILE A 333 -2.25 6.18 0.98
CA ILE A 333 -1.25 5.17 0.67
C ILE A 333 -1.85 4.31 -0.46
N GLU A 334 -1.17 4.23 -1.60
CA GLU A 334 -1.54 3.29 -2.65
C GLU A 334 -1.02 1.91 -2.27
N MET A 335 -1.85 0.88 -2.44
CA MET A 335 -1.52 -0.49 -2.10
C MET A 335 -1.82 -1.43 -3.26
N TYR A 336 -1.12 -2.58 -3.31
CA TYR A 336 -1.31 -3.60 -4.33
C TYR A 336 -1.31 -5.02 -3.77
N ARG A 337 -1.97 -5.95 -4.47
CA ARG A 337 -1.97 -7.41 -4.25
C ARG A 337 -1.88 -8.12 -5.59
N ALA A 338 -0.98 -9.09 -5.73
CA ALA A 338 -0.94 -9.96 -6.92
C ALA A 338 -1.79 -11.25 -6.70
N ARG A 339 -2.50 -11.73 -7.71
CA ARG A 339 -3.35 -12.95 -7.64
C ARG A 339 -2.55 -14.22 -7.39
N HIS A 340 -1.46 -14.41 -8.13
CA HIS A 340 -0.58 -15.56 -8.00
C HIS A 340 0.16 -15.61 -6.65
N TYR A 341 0.20 -14.49 -5.92
CA TYR A 341 0.67 -14.44 -4.54
C TYR A 341 -0.29 -15.15 -3.57
N ALA A 342 -1.60 -15.09 -3.83
CA ALA A 342 -2.61 -15.69 -2.98
C ALA A 342 -2.74 -17.21 -3.14
N LEU A 343 -2.48 -17.74 -4.34
CA LEU A 343 -2.47 -19.19 -4.60
C LEU A 343 -1.19 -19.86 -4.07
N ALA A 344 -0.03 -19.20 -4.17
CA ALA A 344 1.21 -19.71 -3.60
C ALA A 344 1.17 -19.70 -2.06
N GLN A 345 0.69 -18.62 -1.43
CA GLN A 345 0.52 -18.58 0.03
C GLN A 345 -0.52 -19.59 0.53
N ALA A 346 -1.66 -19.75 -0.18
CA ALA A 346 -2.66 -20.74 0.18
C ALA A 346 -2.16 -22.18 -0.03
N ALA A 347 -1.41 -22.47 -1.10
CA ALA A 347 -0.84 -23.79 -1.34
C ALA A 347 0.29 -24.15 -0.36
N ASP A 348 1.16 -23.20 -0.02
CA ASP A 348 2.25 -23.39 0.95
C ASP A 348 1.71 -23.57 2.38
N LEU A 349 0.61 -22.89 2.73
CA LEU A 349 -0.12 -23.07 3.99
C LEU A 349 -0.78 -24.46 4.11
N ILE A 350 -1.06 -25.12 2.99
CA ILE A 350 -1.79 -26.40 2.93
C ILE A 350 -0.87 -27.60 2.76
N GLN A 351 0.26 -27.40 2.08
CA GLN A 351 1.22 -28.46 1.80
C GLN A 351 2.38 -28.49 2.80
N GLY A 352 2.46 -27.55 3.75
CA GLY A 352 3.52 -27.52 4.76
C GLY A 352 4.92 -27.38 4.16
N ASN A 353 5.02 -26.92 2.91
CA ASN A 353 6.28 -26.58 2.29
C ASN A 353 6.54 -25.10 2.58
N ALA A 354 7.37 -24.87 3.60
CA ALA A 354 7.76 -23.54 4.04
C ALA A 354 8.36 -22.73 2.88
N SER A 355 7.83 -21.52 2.69
CA SER A 355 8.54 -20.42 2.04
C SER A 355 9.94 -20.26 2.65
N PRO A 356 10.95 -19.80 1.88
CA PRO A 356 12.33 -19.69 2.34
C PRO A 356 12.43 -18.90 3.67
N GLY A 357 12.96 -19.54 4.72
CA GLY A 357 12.94 -19.00 6.08
C GLY A 357 13.69 -17.67 6.20
N ARG A 358 13.10 -16.65 6.83
CA ARG A 358 13.79 -15.39 7.13
C ARG A 358 14.50 -15.49 8.47
N ILE A 359 15.81 -15.29 8.46
CA ILE A 359 16.66 -15.37 9.64
C ILE A 359 17.27 -13.99 9.90
N LEU A 360 17.05 -13.44 11.08
CA LEU A 360 17.76 -12.26 11.58
C LEU A 360 18.91 -12.70 12.47
N ILE A 361 20.13 -12.25 12.17
CA ILE A 361 21.31 -12.45 13.01
C ILE A 361 21.71 -11.10 13.60
N VAL A 362 21.90 -11.05 14.92
CA VAL A 362 22.21 -9.84 15.68
C VAL A 362 23.40 -10.12 16.58
N ASP A 363 24.55 -9.52 16.30
CA ASP A 363 25.75 -9.63 17.14
C ASP A 363 26.62 -8.39 16.92
N ASP A 364 27.02 -7.70 18.00
CA ASP A 364 27.83 -6.49 17.92
C ASP A 364 29.28 -6.75 17.46
N GLU A 365 29.71 -8.01 17.47
CA GLU A 365 30.96 -8.46 16.88
C GLU A 365 30.75 -8.93 15.43
N GLU A 366 31.14 -8.11 14.44
CA GLU A 366 31.01 -8.41 13.00
C GLU A 366 31.53 -9.81 12.60
N ASN A 367 32.66 -10.24 13.19
CA ASN A 367 33.25 -11.54 12.91
C ASN A 367 32.37 -12.71 13.36
N VAL A 368 31.67 -12.55 14.49
CA VAL A 368 30.75 -13.55 15.03
C VAL A 368 29.48 -13.56 14.19
N ALA A 369 28.92 -12.38 13.88
CA ALA A 369 27.76 -12.23 13.00
C ALA A 369 27.99 -12.88 11.62
N PHE A 370 29.18 -12.68 11.03
CA PHE A 370 29.59 -13.30 9.77
C PHE A 370 29.70 -14.83 9.88
N ALA A 371 30.32 -15.35 10.95
CA ALA A 371 30.43 -16.79 11.15
C ALA A 371 29.05 -17.48 11.31
N LEU A 372 28.12 -16.83 12.00
CA LEU A 372 26.74 -17.31 12.15
C LEU A 372 26.00 -17.32 10.82
N ARG A 373 26.16 -16.27 10.00
CA ARG A 373 25.60 -16.23 8.64
C ARG A 373 26.14 -17.38 7.78
N GLU A 374 27.45 -17.63 7.81
CA GLU A 374 28.06 -18.73 7.06
C GLU A 374 27.57 -20.10 7.53
N GLY A 375 27.24 -20.26 8.81
CA GLY A 375 26.68 -21.50 9.35
C GLY A 375 25.23 -21.76 8.95
N LEU A 376 24.49 -20.70 8.59
CA LEU A 376 23.05 -20.76 8.32
C LEU A 376 22.69 -20.58 6.84
N LYS A 377 23.62 -20.15 5.98
CA LYS A 377 23.37 -19.84 4.56
C LYS A 377 22.73 -20.96 3.74
N ASP A 378 22.98 -22.21 4.10
CA ASP A 378 22.49 -23.40 3.38
C ASP A 378 21.19 -23.98 3.98
N LEU A 379 20.62 -23.32 5.00
CA LEU A 379 19.39 -23.77 5.65
C LEU A 379 18.19 -23.34 4.79
N SER A 380 17.41 -24.29 4.28
CA SER A 380 16.03 -24.10 3.77
C SER A 380 15.79 -22.90 2.82
N ASN A 381 16.74 -22.61 1.90
CA ASN A 381 16.69 -21.44 1.01
C ASN A 381 16.53 -20.09 1.76
N SER A 382 16.98 -20.03 3.01
CA SER A 382 16.67 -18.94 3.94
C SER A 382 17.25 -17.60 3.51
N GLN A 383 16.46 -16.54 3.68
CA GLN A 383 16.94 -15.16 3.53
C GLN A 383 17.54 -14.69 4.87
N ILE A 384 18.85 -14.49 4.90
CA ILE A 384 19.56 -14.06 6.12
C ILE A 384 19.81 -12.55 6.09
N THR A 385 19.32 -11.86 7.10
CA THR A 385 19.67 -10.46 7.40
C THR A 385 20.59 -10.42 8.61
N VAL A 386 21.68 -9.67 8.51
CA VAL A 386 22.66 -9.52 9.60
C VAL A 386 22.73 -8.05 9.99
N VAL A 387 22.69 -7.79 11.29
CA VAL A 387 22.88 -6.45 11.88
C VAL A 387 23.79 -6.56 13.10
N THR A 388 24.43 -5.45 13.45
CA THR A 388 25.45 -5.41 14.51
C THR A 388 25.04 -4.56 15.71
N SER A 389 23.73 -4.31 15.85
CA SER A 389 23.16 -3.49 16.91
C SER A 389 21.78 -4.02 17.28
N GLY A 390 21.50 -4.12 18.58
CA GLY A 390 20.18 -4.53 19.05
C GLY A 390 19.09 -3.51 18.68
N GLN A 391 19.40 -2.21 18.63
CA GLN A 391 18.48 -1.17 18.16
C GLN A 391 18.18 -1.29 16.66
N GLU A 392 19.17 -1.63 15.84
CA GLU A 392 18.96 -1.89 14.41
C GLU A 392 18.10 -3.14 14.20
N ALA A 393 18.38 -4.22 14.95
CA ALA A 393 17.57 -5.42 14.96
C ALA A 393 16.12 -5.12 15.36
N TRP A 394 15.91 -4.28 16.38
CA TRP A 394 14.58 -3.87 16.80
C TRP A 394 13.85 -3.09 15.70
N LYS A 395 14.51 -2.13 15.03
CA LYS A 395 13.92 -1.41 13.89
C LYS A 395 13.56 -2.35 12.74
N LEU A 396 14.37 -3.36 12.46
CA LEU A 396 14.06 -4.38 11.45
C LEU A 396 12.87 -5.23 11.86
N LEU A 397 12.80 -5.65 13.12
CA LEU A 397 11.65 -6.38 13.66
C LEU A 397 10.38 -5.52 13.69
N GLU A 398 10.48 -4.19 13.80
CA GLU A 398 9.34 -3.27 13.63
C GLU A 398 8.91 -3.14 12.16
N ALA A 399 9.81 -3.37 11.20
CA ALA A 399 9.57 -3.18 9.77
C ALA A 399 9.18 -4.47 9.02
N GLN A 400 9.65 -5.64 9.46
CA GLN A 400 9.43 -6.93 8.82
C GLN A 400 9.51 -8.08 9.84
N THR A 401 8.99 -9.26 9.49
CA THR A 401 9.13 -10.46 10.33
C THR A 401 10.24 -11.38 9.91
N PHE A 402 10.69 -12.14 10.91
CA PHE A 402 11.65 -13.21 10.78
C PHE A 402 11.05 -14.48 11.38
N ASP A 403 11.35 -15.61 10.76
CA ASP A 403 10.99 -16.93 11.24
C ASP A 403 11.94 -17.37 12.37
N LEU A 404 13.18 -16.86 12.34
CA LEU A 404 14.19 -17.08 13.37
C LEU A 404 14.98 -15.79 13.65
N VAL A 405 15.13 -15.46 14.92
CA VAL A 405 16.08 -14.45 15.42
C VAL A 405 17.19 -15.16 16.17
N VAL A 406 18.43 -14.96 15.74
CA VAL A 406 19.64 -15.39 16.44
C VAL A 406 20.31 -14.13 16.98
N THR A 407 20.36 -13.97 18.30
CA THR A 407 20.88 -12.75 18.94
C THR A 407 21.97 -13.05 19.96
N ASP A 408 23.02 -12.23 20.00
CA ASP A 408 23.93 -12.19 21.13
C ASP A 408 23.20 -11.68 22.39
N HIS A 409 23.57 -12.20 23.55
CA HIS A 409 23.00 -11.82 24.82
C HIS A 409 23.47 -10.43 25.28
N ASN A 410 24.76 -10.11 25.14
CA ASN A 410 25.43 -8.98 25.75
C ASN A 410 25.79 -7.90 24.71
N MET A 411 24.79 -7.20 24.21
CA MET A 411 24.98 -6.07 23.30
C MET A 411 24.86 -4.73 24.03
N PRO A 412 25.64 -3.69 23.64
CA PRO A 412 25.76 -2.44 24.40
C PRO A 412 24.53 -1.52 24.35
N ASP A 413 23.68 -1.65 23.34
CA ASP A 413 22.57 -0.73 23.09
C ASP A 413 21.18 -1.30 23.46
N LEU A 414 20.90 -2.54 23.07
CA LEU A 414 19.73 -3.31 23.45
C LEU A 414 20.16 -4.77 23.59
N ASP A 415 20.16 -5.28 24.82
CA ASP A 415 20.61 -6.65 25.09
C ASP A 415 19.68 -7.71 24.45
N GLY A 416 20.23 -8.88 24.15
CA GLY A 416 19.52 -9.94 23.45
C GLY A 416 18.32 -10.51 24.21
N MET A 417 18.33 -10.45 25.54
CA MET A 417 17.19 -10.90 26.34
C MET A 417 16.03 -9.91 26.24
N THR A 418 16.31 -8.61 26.33
CA THR A 418 15.30 -7.57 26.09
C THR A 418 14.77 -7.62 24.66
N LEU A 419 15.64 -7.82 23.67
CA LEU A 419 15.23 -8.01 22.27
C LEU A 419 14.32 -9.24 22.12
N ALA A 420 14.66 -10.37 22.74
CA ALA A 420 13.87 -11.59 22.73
C ALA A 420 12.48 -11.39 23.36
N GLN A 421 12.40 -10.74 24.52
CA GLN A 421 11.13 -10.44 25.19
C GLN A 421 10.23 -9.53 24.36
N ARG A 422 10.80 -8.50 23.73
CA ARG A 422 10.05 -7.60 22.85
C ARG A 422 9.57 -8.32 21.59
N THR A 423 10.44 -9.14 20.99
CA THR A 423 10.13 -9.98 19.82
C THR A 423 9.00 -10.94 20.14
N ARG A 424 9.08 -11.72 21.22
CA ARG A 424 8.04 -12.68 21.62
C ARG A 424 6.69 -12.01 21.84
N ARG A 425 6.67 -10.77 22.36
CA ARG A 425 5.43 -10.01 22.60
C ARG A 425 4.73 -9.60 21.30
N LEU A 426 5.48 -9.20 20.26
CA LEU A 426 4.91 -8.76 18.98
C LEU A 426 4.74 -9.93 17.99
N TYR A 427 5.64 -10.90 18.04
CA TYR A 427 5.74 -12.03 17.13
C TYR A 427 5.82 -13.34 17.92
N PRO A 428 4.68 -13.84 18.44
CA PRO A 428 4.66 -15.03 19.30
C PRO A 428 5.17 -16.32 18.65
N ARG A 429 5.31 -16.33 17.32
CA ARG A 429 5.72 -17.49 16.52
C ARG A 429 7.15 -17.38 15.96
N THR A 430 7.82 -16.25 16.15
CA THR A 430 9.23 -16.12 15.75
C THR A 430 10.08 -16.96 16.69
N ALA A 431 10.84 -17.91 16.13
CA ALA A 431 11.83 -18.64 16.91
C ALA A 431 12.97 -17.70 17.33
N ILE A 432 13.51 -17.90 18.52
CA ILE A 432 14.55 -17.09 19.12
C ILE A 432 15.64 -18.02 19.66
N ILE A 433 16.87 -17.78 19.22
CA ILE A 433 18.07 -18.40 19.77
C ILE A 433 18.93 -17.29 20.36
N ILE A 434 19.29 -17.43 21.63
CA ILE A 434 20.24 -16.53 22.29
C ILE A 434 21.63 -17.16 22.31
N ILE A 435 22.64 -16.41 21.94
CA ILE A 435 24.05 -16.80 22.00
C ILE A 435 24.71 -16.01 23.13
N THR A 436 25.50 -16.66 23.99
CA THR A 436 26.11 -15.99 25.15
C THR A 436 27.50 -16.52 25.44
N ALA A 437 28.40 -15.66 25.95
CA ALA A 437 29.69 -16.07 26.51
C ALA A 437 29.58 -16.64 27.94
N TYR A 438 28.43 -16.41 28.61
CA TYR A 438 28.19 -16.88 29.98
C TYR A 438 26.76 -17.39 30.12
N ASN A 439 26.64 -18.70 30.28
CA ASN A 439 25.36 -19.38 30.45
C ASN A 439 25.16 -19.72 31.91
N SER A 440 24.33 -18.92 32.59
CA SER A 440 23.94 -19.12 33.97
C SER A 440 22.56 -19.74 34.07
N GLU A 441 22.27 -20.38 35.21
CA GLU A 441 20.93 -20.87 35.54
C GLU A 441 19.89 -19.73 35.44
N THR A 442 20.27 -18.52 35.89
CA THR A 442 19.41 -17.33 35.83
C THR A 442 19.07 -16.91 34.40
N LEU A 443 20.02 -17.03 33.46
CA LEU A 443 19.78 -16.72 32.05
C LEU A 443 18.82 -17.73 31.42
N ARG A 444 18.99 -19.02 31.74
CA ARG A 444 18.10 -20.09 31.26
C ARG A 444 16.67 -19.92 31.78
N GLU A 445 16.50 -19.55 33.04
CA GLU A 445 15.17 -19.24 33.59
C GLU A 445 14.51 -18.05 32.89
N GLN A 446 15.27 -16.98 32.60
CA GLN A 446 14.78 -15.81 31.87
C GLN A 446 14.40 -16.17 30.42
N ALA A 447 15.25 -16.94 29.74
CA ALA A 447 15.02 -17.44 28.39
C ALA A 447 13.74 -18.28 28.33
N ALA A 448 13.55 -19.22 29.27
CA ALA A 448 12.35 -20.04 29.35
C ALA A 448 11.08 -19.20 29.56
N ARG A 449 11.13 -18.16 30.43
CA ARG A 449 9.99 -17.24 30.64
C ARG A 449 9.67 -16.38 29.41
N ALA A 450 10.68 -16.08 28.60
CA ALA A 450 10.54 -15.37 27.34
C ALA A 450 10.23 -16.31 26.15
N SER A 451 10.00 -17.60 26.42
CA SER A 451 9.78 -18.65 25.42
C SER A 451 10.91 -18.74 24.37
N VAL A 452 12.16 -18.47 24.75
CA VAL A 452 13.32 -18.65 23.87
C VAL A 452 13.58 -20.14 23.67
N GLU A 453 13.71 -20.55 22.40
CA GLU A 453 13.82 -21.95 22.00
C GLU A 453 15.14 -22.57 22.46
N GLN A 454 16.26 -21.84 22.29
CA GLN A 454 17.59 -22.32 22.71
C GLN A 454 18.50 -21.19 23.19
N VAL A 455 19.40 -21.52 24.13
CA VAL A 455 20.52 -20.68 24.56
C VAL A 455 21.81 -21.44 24.29
N LEU A 456 22.68 -20.89 23.44
CA LEU A 456 23.94 -21.50 23.00
C LEU A 456 25.17 -20.77 23.57
N ASP A 457 26.22 -21.53 23.87
CA ASP A 457 27.47 -21.00 24.41
C ASP A 457 28.42 -20.56 23.29
N LYS A 458 29.01 -19.35 23.38
CA LYS A 458 30.14 -18.95 22.53
C LYS A 458 31.40 -19.75 22.93
N PRO A 459 32.18 -20.28 21.96
CA PRO A 459 31.99 -20.20 20.51
C PRO A 459 30.97 -21.22 20.00
N VAL A 460 30.03 -20.77 19.16
CA VAL A 460 29.03 -21.63 18.54
C VAL A 460 29.58 -22.22 17.24
N GLY A 461 29.70 -23.55 17.17
CA GLY A 461 30.12 -24.24 15.94
C GLY A 461 29.03 -24.23 14.87
N LEU A 462 29.42 -24.22 13.58
CA LEU A 462 28.49 -24.17 12.42
C LEU A 462 27.44 -25.30 12.47
N ALA A 463 27.82 -26.51 12.86
CA ALA A 463 26.89 -27.63 12.99
C ALA A 463 25.88 -27.43 14.14
N ALA A 464 26.32 -26.81 15.25
CA ALA A 464 25.47 -26.57 16.40
C ALA A 464 24.43 -25.49 16.11
N ILE A 465 24.82 -24.35 15.52
CA ILE A 465 23.86 -23.30 15.15
C ILE A 465 22.87 -23.79 14.09
N ARG A 466 23.32 -24.60 13.14
CA ARG A 466 22.45 -25.18 12.11
C ARG A 466 21.44 -26.17 12.69
N SER A 467 21.85 -27.04 13.63
CA SER A 467 20.94 -27.96 14.31
C SER A 467 19.91 -27.17 15.12
N ALA A 468 20.37 -26.20 15.92
CA ALA A 468 19.52 -25.37 16.76
C ALA A 468 18.48 -24.59 15.92
N ALA A 469 18.92 -23.99 14.81
CA ALA A 469 18.03 -23.28 13.88
C ALA A 469 17.01 -24.22 13.23
N SER A 470 17.44 -25.40 12.76
CA SER A 470 16.53 -26.39 12.15
C SER A 470 15.50 -26.91 13.13
N GLU A 471 15.88 -27.16 14.38
CA GLU A 471 14.99 -27.60 15.45
C GLU A 471 14.00 -26.51 15.85
N ALA A 472 14.48 -25.27 16.02
CA ALA A 472 13.64 -24.14 16.40
C ALA A 472 12.59 -23.85 15.33
N LEU A 473 12.98 -23.82 14.06
CA LEU A 473 12.05 -23.67 12.93
C LEU A 473 11.09 -24.88 12.78
N GLY A 474 11.55 -26.09 13.12
CA GLY A 474 10.73 -27.31 13.08
C GLY A 474 9.76 -27.46 14.25
N ALA A 475 10.08 -26.92 15.44
CA ALA A 475 9.24 -26.94 16.63
C ALA A 475 8.06 -25.97 16.50
N VAL A 476 8.30 -24.77 15.95
CA VAL A 476 7.25 -23.79 15.59
C VAL A 476 6.22 -24.41 14.64
N ASN A 477 6.66 -25.28 13.72
CA ASN A 477 5.78 -25.97 12.77
C ASN A 477 4.96 -27.13 13.39
N LYS A 478 5.39 -27.69 14.53
CA LYS A 478 4.69 -28.79 15.21
C LYS A 478 3.67 -28.31 16.24
N GLU A 479 3.93 -27.19 16.92
CA GLU A 479 2.98 -26.58 17.86
C GLU A 479 1.74 -25.97 17.18
N GLY A 480 1.77 -25.78 15.86
CA GLY A 480 0.62 -25.38 15.06
C GLY A 480 -0.33 -26.52 14.65
N ASN A 481 -0.04 -27.78 15.03
CA ASN A 481 -0.75 -28.97 14.52
C ASN A 481 -1.42 -29.82 15.63
N ASN A 482 -1.62 -29.24 16.83
CA ASN A 482 -2.22 -29.91 17.99
C ASN A 482 -3.39 -29.13 18.59
#